data_AF-A0A4U1CEA2-F1
#
_entry.id   AF-A0A4U1CEA2-F1
#
_cell.length_a   1.000
_cell.length_b   1.000
_cell.length_c   1.000
_cell.angle_alpha   90.00
_cell.angle_beta   90.00
_cell.angle_gamma   90.00
#
_symmetry.space_group_name_H-M   'P 1'
#
loop_
_entity.id
_entity.type
_entity.pdbx_description
1 polymer ?
#
loop_
_entity_poly.entity_id
_entity_poly.type
_entity_poly.pdbx_seq_one_letter_code
_entity_poly.pdbx_strand_id
1 'polypeptide(L)'
;MKKNFYLLLLFTAWLGHANAQTASELKQAYQELNVFEDPLATQLKKGLKKADLKKINDEKIRTAAEQMYAGQYDKNYRLATYKAILSPTALGEQLSIGDGYSKYENITGIYLPIGKHVVLVDGIQPGKDIKLMVPNWDRRAPEGTDPTKDPKGWGIIKQDFELRNGVNIIDVKEFGGLAYIGYYSDKPAEENPIKVHFLGSAVNGYFDIAKNNDKDWNNLVDHAVYPVVDAIGKHIQIAYPVEAIKKYAYGKGVELISNYDSLVYRQHRILGLIKYNKVPKNRVLARVNYNYYMFRDGDGVAYMGAKQGYAMGMVVDPASVIKDDPCWGFSHEVGHVHQTRPYLSWGGLGEVSNNIFSLYVTTSFGNRSRLSEQKGYAKARESIYGKGKSYLQDPDVFSRLVPFWQLQLYFTGKGNNPGFYPDLFEAFRKQAAAANVNRGGARRGPRRGDFGLNAQNPAVHQLNFVKTVCEIGKVDLTSFFENYGFFYVGEFKYDDYGNYTYTMTQDMVNECKAAISKMSLPKPVVDLSTLED
;
A
#
# COMPACT_ATOMS: atom_id res chain seq x y z
N MET A 1 -51.21 -36.79 18.92
CA MET A 1 -51.12 -35.33 19.15
C MET A 1 -49.71 -34.86 18.85
N LYS A 2 -49.45 -34.38 17.62
CA LYS A 2 -48.15 -33.80 17.22
C LYS A 2 -48.34 -32.30 17.07
N LYS A 3 -47.70 -31.50 17.92
CA LYS A 3 -47.65 -30.03 17.80
C LYS A 3 -46.42 -29.66 16.97
N ASN A 4 -46.63 -29.15 15.77
CA ASN A 4 -45.58 -28.53 14.95
C ASN A 4 -45.41 -27.08 15.41
N PHE A 5 -44.21 -26.74 15.88
CA PHE A 5 -43.77 -25.37 16.09
C PHE A 5 -43.26 -24.82 14.75
N TYR A 6 -43.92 -23.79 14.23
CA TYR A 6 -43.39 -22.97 13.13
C TYR A 6 -42.54 -21.85 13.74
N LEU A 7 -41.22 -21.92 13.50
CA LEU A 7 -40.30 -20.84 13.83
C LEU A 7 -40.30 -19.84 12.67
N LEU A 8 -40.91 -18.68 12.87
CA LEU A 8 -40.90 -17.57 11.91
C LEU A 8 -39.54 -16.85 12.02
N LEU A 9 -38.66 -17.07 11.03
CA LEU A 9 -37.41 -16.32 10.88
C LEU A 9 -37.70 -14.95 10.24
N LEU A 10 -37.74 -13.92 11.07
CA LEU A 10 -37.73 -12.51 10.66
C LEU A 10 -36.33 -12.15 10.17
N PHE A 11 -36.11 -12.16 8.85
CA PHE A 11 -34.96 -11.52 8.22
C PHE A 11 -35.23 -10.01 8.11
N THR A 12 -34.68 -9.23 9.04
CA THR A 12 -34.57 -7.78 8.87
C THR A 12 -33.33 -7.47 8.03
N ALA A 13 -33.53 -7.33 6.72
CA ALA A 13 -32.51 -6.82 5.82
C ALA A 13 -32.35 -5.30 6.05
N TRP A 14 -31.25 -4.89 6.67
CA TRP A 14 -30.77 -3.50 6.58
C TRP A 14 -30.15 -3.30 5.19
N LEU A 15 -30.98 -2.95 4.21
CA LEU A 15 -30.53 -2.43 2.92
C LEU A 15 -30.16 -0.95 3.11
N GLY A 16 -28.86 -0.65 3.06
CA GLY A 16 -28.39 0.71 2.87
C GLY A 16 -28.91 1.24 1.53
N HIS A 17 -29.79 2.23 1.58
CA HIS A 17 -30.41 2.82 0.39
C HIS A 17 -29.41 3.76 -0.30
N ALA A 18 -28.49 3.21 -1.09
CA ALA A 18 -27.96 3.94 -2.23
C ALA A 18 -29.07 3.95 -3.29
N ASN A 19 -29.82 5.06 -3.41
CA ASN A 19 -30.83 5.21 -4.45
C ASN A 19 -30.16 5.02 -5.81
N ALA A 20 -30.43 3.88 -6.45
CA ALA A 20 -30.02 3.61 -7.82
C ALA A 20 -30.60 4.67 -8.76
N GLN A 21 -29.85 4.99 -9.82
CA GLN A 21 -30.26 5.91 -10.89
C GLN A 21 -31.67 5.55 -11.36
N THR A 22 -32.61 6.50 -11.37
CA THR A 22 -33.97 6.19 -11.79
C THR A 22 -34.02 5.92 -13.30
N ALA A 23 -34.94 5.05 -13.74
CA ALA A 23 -35.11 4.77 -15.17
C ALA A 23 -35.45 6.02 -15.98
N SER A 24 -36.14 6.99 -15.36
CA SER A 24 -36.47 8.27 -15.98
C SER A 24 -35.22 9.12 -16.23
N GLU A 25 -34.35 9.27 -15.23
CA GLU A 25 -33.10 10.04 -15.36
C GLU A 25 -32.19 9.42 -16.41
N LEU A 26 -32.06 8.10 -16.42
CA LEU A 26 -31.24 7.40 -17.41
C LEU A 26 -31.77 7.60 -18.83
N LYS A 27 -33.09 7.46 -19.02
CA LYS A 27 -33.74 7.70 -20.32
C LYS A 27 -33.52 9.13 -20.80
N GLN A 28 -33.67 10.11 -19.91
CA GLN A 28 -33.44 11.51 -20.22
C GLN A 28 -31.98 11.77 -20.62
N ALA A 29 -31.01 11.25 -19.87
CA ALA A 29 -29.59 11.41 -20.20
C ALA A 29 -29.27 10.84 -21.59
N TYR A 30 -29.77 9.64 -21.93
CA TYR A 30 -29.61 9.09 -23.28
C TYR A 30 -30.27 9.94 -24.38
N GLN A 31 -31.44 10.54 -24.09
CA GLN A 31 -32.08 11.45 -25.05
C GLN A 31 -31.25 12.70 -25.29
N GLU A 32 -30.69 13.28 -24.23
CA GLU A 32 -29.84 14.47 -24.29
C GLU A 32 -28.51 14.20 -24.99
N LEU A 33 -27.95 12.99 -24.86
CA LEU A 33 -26.74 12.56 -25.56
C LEU A 33 -26.91 12.38 -27.08
N ASN A 34 -28.13 12.45 -27.63
CA ASN A 34 -28.35 12.33 -29.07
C ASN A 34 -27.73 13.48 -29.89
N VAL A 35 -27.27 14.56 -29.26
CA VAL A 35 -26.54 15.64 -29.94
C VAL A 35 -25.11 15.24 -30.30
N PHE A 36 -24.57 14.15 -29.74
CA PHE A 36 -23.22 13.67 -30.00
C PHE A 36 -23.19 12.59 -31.09
N GLU A 37 -22.06 12.45 -31.78
CA GLU A 37 -21.87 11.49 -32.89
C GLU A 37 -21.68 10.05 -32.41
N ASP A 38 -21.19 9.86 -31.19
CA ASP A 38 -20.80 8.56 -30.65
C ASP A 38 -21.27 8.37 -29.19
N PRO A 39 -21.38 7.12 -28.71
CA PRO A 39 -21.88 6.81 -27.37
C PRO A 39 -21.02 7.33 -26.21
N LEU A 40 -19.75 7.64 -26.45
CA LEU A 40 -18.85 8.26 -25.47
C LEU A 40 -18.89 9.79 -25.56
N ALA A 41 -19.77 10.37 -26.37
CA ALA A 41 -19.92 11.82 -26.53
C ALA A 41 -18.60 12.52 -26.82
N THR A 42 -17.76 11.96 -27.71
CA THR A 42 -16.44 12.53 -27.99
C THR A 42 -16.51 13.71 -28.96
N GLN A 43 -17.56 13.79 -29.78
CA GLN A 43 -17.78 14.88 -30.75
C GLN A 43 -19.27 15.19 -30.92
N LEU A 44 -19.59 16.44 -31.25
CA LEU A 44 -20.94 16.87 -31.58
C LEU A 44 -21.31 16.55 -33.03
N LYS A 45 -22.58 16.24 -33.28
CA LYS A 45 -23.11 16.10 -34.65
C LYS A 45 -23.00 17.41 -35.42
N LYS A 46 -22.72 17.29 -36.73
CA LYS A 46 -22.72 18.43 -37.65
C LYS A 46 -24.11 19.08 -37.78
N GLY A 47 -24.13 20.38 -37.99
CA GLY A 47 -25.36 21.14 -38.27
C GLY A 47 -26.20 21.55 -37.04
N LEU A 48 -25.72 21.27 -35.82
CA LEU A 48 -26.37 21.73 -34.60
C LEU A 48 -26.38 23.25 -34.48
N LYS A 49 -27.47 23.81 -33.98
CA LYS A 49 -27.57 25.24 -33.64
C LYS A 49 -27.37 25.41 -32.14
N LYS A 50 -26.87 26.57 -31.71
CA LYS A 50 -26.74 26.92 -30.28
C LYS A 50 -28.07 26.76 -29.50
N ALA A 51 -29.20 26.99 -30.16
CA ALA A 51 -30.53 26.80 -29.58
C ALA A 51 -30.86 25.33 -29.26
N ASP A 52 -30.24 24.36 -29.94
CA ASP A 52 -30.43 22.94 -29.66
C ASP A 52 -29.71 22.51 -28.37
N LEU A 53 -28.54 23.10 -28.11
CA LEU A 53 -27.76 22.83 -26.90
C LEU A 53 -28.46 23.34 -25.63
N LYS A 54 -29.18 24.46 -25.74
CA LYS A 54 -29.97 25.03 -24.63
C LYS A 54 -31.14 24.15 -24.18
N LYS A 55 -31.55 23.17 -25.00
CA LYS A 55 -32.63 22.23 -24.66
C LYS A 55 -32.15 21.08 -23.77
N ILE A 56 -30.83 20.94 -23.58
CA ILE A 56 -30.23 19.95 -22.69
C ILE A 56 -30.44 20.42 -21.24
N ASN A 57 -31.13 19.59 -20.44
CA ASN A 57 -31.44 19.97 -19.06
C ASN A 57 -30.29 19.61 -18.12
N ASP A 58 -29.62 18.47 -18.33
CA ASP A 58 -28.48 18.08 -17.50
C ASP A 58 -27.31 19.08 -17.71
N GLU A 59 -26.88 19.69 -16.61
CA GLU A 59 -25.85 20.73 -16.63
C GLU A 59 -24.51 20.20 -17.13
N LYS A 60 -24.16 18.95 -16.81
CA LYS A 60 -22.88 18.34 -17.19
C LYS A 60 -22.85 18.04 -18.67
N ILE A 61 -23.92 17.46 -19.20
CA ILE A 61 -24.06 17.19 -20.64
C ILE A 61 -24.09 18.52 -21.42
N ARG A 62 -24.86 19.50 -20.96
CA ARG A 62 -24.97 20.82 -21.61
C ARG A 62 -23.62 21.54 -21.64
N THR A 63 -22.91 21.59 -20.52
CA THR A 63 -21.60 22.26 -20.41
C THR A 63 -20.60 21.64 -21.38
N ALA A 64 -20.51 20.31 -21.43
CA ALA A 64 -19.63 19.62 -22.38
C ALA A 64 -20.00 19.94 -23.84
N ALA A 65 -21.29 19.89 -24.17
CA ALA A 65 -21.77 20.21 -25.52
C ALA A 65 -21.47 21.67 -25.90
N GLU A 66 -21.75 22.64 -25.03
CA GLU A 66 -21.49 24.06 -25.29
C GLU A 66 -19.99 24.35 -25.46
N GLN A 67 -19.12 23.75 -24.64
CA GLN A 67 -17.67 23.88 -24.78
C GLN A 67 -17.16 23.23 -26.07
N MET A 68 -17.70 22.06 -26.47
CA MET A 68 -17.33 21.43 -27.73
C MET A 68 -17.77 22.27 -28.92
N TYR A 69 -18.98 22.84 -28.87
CA TYR A 69 -19.49 23.73 -29.90
C TYR A 69 -18.64 25.00 -30.06
N ALA A 70 -18.11 25.52 -28.95
CA ALA A 70 -17.21 26.67 -28.94
C ALA A 70 -15.75 26.32 -29.31
N GLY A 71 -15.40 25.05 -29.49
CA GLY A 71 -14.03 24.61 -29.73
C GLY A 71 -13.11 24.74 -28.50
N GLN A 72 -13.69 24.80 -27.30
CA GLN A 72 -12.99 25.03 -26.03
C GLN A 72 -12.98 23.81 -25.09
N TYR A 73 -13.52 22.68 -25.54
CA TYR A 73 -13.59 21.48 -24.71
C TYR A 73 -12.25 20.76 -24.65
N ASP A 74 -11.58 20.86 -23.50
CA ASP A 74 -10.38 20.09 -23.23
C ASP A 74 -10.72 18.66 -22.75
N LYS A 75 -10.33 17.68 -23.57
CA LYS A 75 -10.49 16.24 -23.30
C LYS A 75 -9.43 15.70 -22.34
N ASN A 76 -8.34 16.42 -22.09
CA ASN A 76 -7.31 15.99 -21.16
C ASN A 76 -7.94 15.68 -19.80
N TYR A 77 -7.58 14.52 -19.24
CA TYR A 77 -8.16 13.92 -18.03
C TYR A 77 -9.64 13.50 -18.13
N ARG A 78 -10.48 14.28 -18.82
CA ARG A 78 -11.92 14.02 -18.96
C ARG A 78 -12.21 12.76 -19.76
N LEU A 79 -11.48 12.50 -20.83
CA LEU A 79 -11.61 11.30 -21.65
C LEU A 79 -10.29 10.52 -21.63
N ALA A 80 -10.30 9.34 -21.02
CA ALA A 80 -9.11 8.52 -20.90
C ALA A 80 -9.41 7.02 -20.99
N THR A 81 -8.35 6.25 -21.27
CA THR A 81 -8.39 4.79 -21.34
C THR A 81 -7.69 4.22 -20.11
N TYR A 82 -8.37 3.34 -19.39
CA TYR A 82 -7.87 2.71 -18.16
C TYR A 82 -7.68 1.21 -18.38
N LYS A 83 -6.56 0.69 -17.86
CA LYS A 83 -6.22 -0.74 -17.94
C LYS A 83 -6.45 -1.39 -16.59
N ALA A 84 -6.72 -2.70 -16.61
CA ALA A 84 -6.72 -3.49 -15.39
C ALA A 84 -5.33 -3.50 -14.75
N ILE A 85 -5.32 -3.48 -13.43
CA ILE A 85 -4.09 -3.54 -12.62
C ILE A 85 -4.17 -4.78 -11.73
N LEU A 86 -3.02 -5.36 -11.40
CA LEU A 86 -2.99 -6.53 -10.51
C LEU A 86 -3.66 -6.15 -9.19
N SER A 87 -4.60 -6.98 -8.71
CA SER A 87 -5.27 -6.70 -7.44
C SER A 87 -4.24 -6.66 -6.30
N PRO A 88 -4.30 -5.67 -5.37
CA PRO A 88 -3.35 -5.60 -4.26
C PRO A 88 -3.30 -6.86 -3.40
N THR A 89 -4.42 -7.58 -3.29
CA THR A 89 -4.49 -8.88 -2.61
C THR A 89 -3.71 -9.96 -3.35
N ALA A 90 -3.92 -10.12 -4.67
CA ALA A 90 -3.14 -11.08 -5.46
C ALA A 90 -1.64 -10.71 -5.47
N LEU A 91 -1.32 -9.42 -5.48
CA LEU A 91 0.06 -8.96 -5.34
C LEU A 91 0.66 -9.34 -3.97
N GLY A 92 -0.08 -9.13 -2.89
CA GLY A 92 0.32 -9.52 -1.54
C GLY A 92 0.64 -11.01 -1.47
N GLU A 93 -0.22 -11.85 -2.04
CA GLU A 93 0.01 -13.29 -2.16
C GLU A 93 1.26 -13.63 -2.97
N GLN A 94 1.44 -13.04 -4.15
CA GLN A 94 2.59 -13.29 -5.03
C GLN A 94 3.93 -12.91 -4.39
N LEU A 95 3.94 -11.86 -3.57
CA LEU A 95 5.14 -11.37 -2.91
C LEU A 95 5.29 -11.88 -1.47
N SER A 96 4.34 -12.69 -0.97
CA SER A 96 4.28 -13.14 0.43
C SER A 96 4.29 -11.97 1.43
N ILE A 97 3.65 -10.86 1.08
CA ILE A 97 3.46 -9.67 1.93
C ILE A 97 1.97 -9.49 2.26
N GLY A 98 1.66 -8.59 3.20
CA GLY A 98 0.27 -8.22 3.46
C GLY A 98 -0.31 -7.27 2.41
N ASP A 99 -1.55 -6.83 2.62
CA ASP A 99 -2.10 -5.68 1.90
C ASP A 99 -1.34 -4.38 2.30
N GLY A 100 -1.16 -3.46 1.35
CA GLY A 100 -0.51 -2.17 1.57
C GLY A 100 -0.05 -1.44 0.30
N TYR A 101 -0.10 -2.09 -0.86
CA TYR A 101 -0.02 -1.41 -2.15
C TYR A 101 -1.31 -0.63 -2.45
N SER A 102 -1.20 0.39 -3.30
CA SER A 102 -2.28 1.33 -3.61
C SER A 102 -3.52 0.62 -4.14
N LYS A 103 -4.68 1.04 -3.61
CA LYS A 103 -6.00 0.73 -4.17
C LYS A 103 -6.53 1.88 -5.04
N TYR A 104 -5.69 2.86 -5.38
CA TYR A 104 -6.04 4.07 -6.11
C TYR A 104 -5.11 4.32 -7.31
N GLU A 105 -4.73 3.25 -8.02
CA GLU A 105 -3.71 3.29 -9.08
C GLU A 105 -4.13 4.07 -10.34
N ASN A 106 -5.37 3.89 -10.79
CA ASN A 106 -5.91 4.55 -11.97
C ASN A 106 -6.45 5.95 -11.59
N ILE A 107 -5.52 6.89 -11.37
CA ILE A 107 -5.80 8.30 -11.15
C ILE A 107 -6.46 8.91 -12.40
N THR A 108 -7.53 9.67 -12.19
CA THR A 108 -8.24 10.35 -13.29
C THR A 108 -7.81 11.81 -13.46
N GLY A 109 -7.43 12.49 -12.37
CA GLY A 109 -7.26 13.95 -12.35
C GLY A 109 -8.59 14.73 -12.34
N ILE A 110 -9.74 14.06 -12.17
CA ILE A 110 -11.06 14.68 -12.11
C ILE A 110 -11.46 14.92 -10.66
N TYR A 111 -11.95 16.13 -10.36
CA TYR A 111 -12.58 16.46 -9.09
C TYR A 111 -14.11 16.38 -9.22
N LEU A 112 -14.73 15.64 -8.31
CA LEU A 112 -16.18 15.54 -8.19
C LEU A 112 -16.64 16.21 -6.88
N PRO A 113 -17.21 17.44 -6.93
CA PRO A 113 -17.90 18.02 -5.79
C PRO A 113 -19.20 17.27 -5.46
N ILE A 114 -19.80 17.57 -4.32
CA ILE A 114 -21.14 17.06 -3.96
C ILE A 114 -22.13 17.41 -5.07
N GLY A 115 -22.97 16.44 -5.44
CA GLY A 115 -23.98 16.57 -6.48
C GLY A 115 -23.87 15.51 -7.57
N LYS A 116 -24.70 15.68 -8.60
CA LYS A 116 -24.80 14.74 -9.73
C LYS A 116 -23.76 15.02 -10.80
N HIS A 117 -23.17 13.93 -11.30
CA HIS A 117 -22.20 13.93 -12.40
C HIS A 117 -22.55 12.87 -13.43
N VAL A 118 -22.23 13.12 -14.70
CA VAL A 118 -22.46 12.18 -15.80
C VAL A 118 -21.14 11.61 -16.28
N VAL A 119 -21.01 10.29 -16.19
CA VAL A 119 -19.83 9.54 -16.61
C VAL A 119 -20.23 8.50 -17.66
N LEU A 120 -19.60 8.55 -18.82
CA LEU A 120 -19.81 7.59 -19.90
C LEU A 120 -18.68 6.57 -19.89
N VAL A 121 -19.03 5.28 -20.02
CA VAL A 121 -18.05 4.20 -20.00
C VAL A 121 -18.26 3.27 -21.18
N ASP A 122 -17.18 2.75 -21.75
CA ASP A 122 -17.19 1.75 -22.81
C ASP A 122 -16.10 0.70 -22.58
N GLY A 123 -16.34 -0.53 -23.05
CA GLY A 123 -15.37 -1.63 -23.03
C GLY A 123 -15.39 -2.52 -21.78
N ILE A 124 -16.32 -2.34 -20.84
CA ILE A 124 -16.45 -3.25 -19.69
C ILE A 124 -16.93 -4.62 -20.20
N GLN A 125 -16.12 -5.66 -19.97
CA GLN A 125 -16.49 -7.03 -20.32
C GLN A 125 -17.54 -7.60 -19.33
N PRO A 126 -18.39 -8.55 -19.77
CA PRO A 126 -19.33 -9.22 -18.88
C PRO A 126 -18.64 -9.85 -17.65
N GLY A 127 -19.25 -9.68 -16.46
CA GLY A 127 -18.76 -10.25 -15.21
C GLY A 127 -17.58 -9.51 -14.57
N LYS A 128 -17.12 -8.38 -15.12
CA LYS A 128 -16.10 -7.53 -14.50
C LYS A 128 -16.75 -6.49 -13.59
N ASP A 129 -16.20 -6.35 -12.38
CA ASP A 129 -16.60 -5.33 -11.40
C ASP A 129 -15.66 -4.13 -11.51
N ILE A 130 -16.15 -3.03 -12.08
CA ILE A 130 -15.41 -1.77 -12.22
C ILE A 130 -16.13 -0.71 -11.38
N LYS A 131 -15.35 0.05 -10.60
CA LYS A 131 -15.89 1.10 -9.75
C LYS A 131 -15.27 2.45 -10.04
N LEU A 132 -16.06 3.50 -9.86
CA LEU A 132 -15.55 4.84 -9.61
C LEU A 132 -15.42 5.02 -8.11
N MET A 133 -14.24 5.41 -7.64
CA MET A 133 -13.96 5.63 -6.22
C MET A 133 -13.69 7.11 -5.98
N VAL A 134 -14.30 7.68 -4.93
CA VAL A 134 -14.10 9.06 -4.49
C VAL A 134 -13.70 9.05 -3.01
N PRO A 135 -12.39 8.99 -2.69
CA PRO A 135 -11.90 9.07 -1.32
C PRO A 135 -11.93 10.51 -0.77
N ASN A 136 -12.20 10.64 0.53
CA ASN A 136 -12.09 11.91 1.25
C ASN A 136 -10.65 12.13 1.73
N TRP A 137 -9.80 12.71 0.88
CA TRP A 137 -8.41 13.00 1.26
C TRP A 137 -8.26 14.10 2.30
N ASP A 138 -9.23 15.01 2.41
CA ASP A 138 -9.27 16.08 3.43
C ASP A 138 -10.11 15.70 4.66
N ARG A 139 -10.31 14.40 4.90
CA ARG A 139 -11.06 13.92 6.06
C ARG A 139 -10.36 14.35 7.36
N ARG A 140 -11.11 15.01 8.22
CA ARG A 140 -10.70 15.44 9.57
C ARG A 140 -11.64 14.85 10.60
N ALA A 141 -11.15 14.72 11.83
CA ALA A 141 -12.00 14.44 12.97
C ALA A 141 -13.03 15.57 13.15
N PRO A 142 -14.21 15.28 13.72
CA PRO A 142 -15.20 16.30 14.02
C PRO A 142 -14.61 17.43 14.87
N GLU A 143 -15.10 18.65 14.69
CA GLU A 143 -14.66 19.80 15.47
C GLU A 143 -14.80 19.52 16.98
N GLY A 144 -13.80 19.92 17.76
CA GLY A 144 -13.73 19.65 19.20
C GLY A 144 -13.34 18.21 19.58
N THR A 145 -13.08 17.33 18.62
CA THR A 145 -12.61 15.95 18.86
C THR A 145 -11.09 15.87 18.70
N ASP A 146 -10.40 15.25 19.65
CA ASP A 146 -8.99 14.86 19.49
C ASP A 146 -8.86 13.97 18.24
N PRO A 147 -8.05 14.34 17.24
CA PRO A 147 -7.97 13.58 15.99
C PRO A 147 -7.64 12.10 16.15
N THR A 148 -6.93 11.74 17.22
CA THR A 148 -6.57 10.36 17.56
C THR A 148 -7.75 9.56 18.11
N LYS A 149 -8.82 10.22 18.55
CA LYS A 149 -10.04 9.64 19.14
C LYS A 149 -11.27 9.79 18.24
N ASP A 150 -11.06 9.99 16.94
CA ASP A 150 -12.14 10.06 15.97
C ASP A 150 -13.01 8.78 16.03
N PRO A 151 -14.33 8.89 16.28
CA PRO A 151 -15.21 7.73 16.40
C PRO A 151 -15.34 6.92 15.09
N LYS A 152 -15.04 7.54 13.94
CA LYS A 152 -14.99 6.85 12.64
C LYS A 152 -13.60 6.25 12.35
N GLY A 153 -12.67 6.29 13.31
CA GLY A 153 -11.30 5.78 13.21
C GLY A 153 -10.40 6.66 12.32
N TRP A 154 -9.21 6.17 11.96
CA TRP A 154 -8.22 6.93 11.17
C TRP A 154 -8.20 6.57 9.68
N GLY A 155 -8.97 5.56 9.28
CA GLY A 155 -9.03 5.07 7.91
C GLY A 155 -9.64 6.07 6.92
N ILE A 156 -9.42 5.84 5.63
CA ILE A 156 -10.05 6.62 4.56
C ILE A 156 -11.54 6.30 4.54
N ILE A 157 -12.38 7.35 4.47
CA ILE A 157 -13.78 7.21 4.08
C ILE A 157 -13.86 7.53 2.59
N LYS A 158 -14.58 6.70 1.84
CA LYS A 158 -14.75 6.86 0.40
C LYS A 158 -16.18 6.53 -0.02
N GLN A 159 -16.54 7.02 -1.20
CA GLN A 159 -17.75 6.63 -1.91
C GLN A 159 -17.37 5.81 -3.12
N ASP A 160 -17.99 4.64 -3.27
CA ASP A 160 -17.77 3.73 -4.39
C ASP A 160 -19.05 3.64 -5.23
N PHE A 161 -18.90 3.76 -6.54
CA PHE A 161 -20.00 3.67 -7.51
C PHE A 161 -19.69 2.61 -8.55
N GLU A 162 -20.55 1.60 -8.68
CA GLU A 162 -20.40 0.60 -9.75
C GLU A 162 -20.61 1.25 -11.12
N LEU A 163 -19.72 0.91 -12.06
CA LEU A 163 -19.76 1.41 -13.43
C LEU A 163 -20.28 0.34 -14.38
N ARG A 164 -21.06 0.78 -15.37
CA ARG A 164 -21.55 -0.01 -16.49
C ARG A 164 -21.24 0.67 -17.81
N ASN A 165 -21.23 -0.09 -18.91
CA ASN A 165 -21.16 0.50 -20.25
C ASN A 165 -22.35 1.44 -20.49
N GLY A 166 -22.10 2.54 -21.19
CA GLY A 166 -23.03 3.63 -21.42
C GLY A 166 -23.04 4.65 -20.27
N VAL A 167 -24.23 5.17 -19.96
CA VAL A 167 -24.42 6.27 -19.00
C VAL A 167 -24.39 5.81 -17.56
N ASN A 168 -23.61 6.53 -16.75
CA ASN A 168 -23.57 6.43 -15.29
C ASN A 168 -23.80 7.82 -14.69
N ILE A 169 -24.92 7.99 -13.99
CA ILE A 169 -25.21 9.18 -13.17
C ILE A 169 -24.68 8.93 -11.76
N ILE A 170 -23.63 9.66 -11.40
CA ILE A 170 -22.91 9.53 -10.13
C ILE A 170 -23.39 10.63 -9.19
N ASP A 171 -24.05 10.26 -8.09
CA ASP A 171 -24.55 11.20 -7.09
C ASP A 171 -23.61 11.21 -5.87
N VAL A 172 -22.67 12.16 -5.86
CA VAL A 172 -21.66 12.31 -4.79
C VAL A 172 -22.30 13.03 -3.60
N LYS A 173 -22.23 12.42 -2.42
CA LYS A 173 -22.86 12.88 -1.17
C LYS A 173 -21.82 13.08 -0.08
N GLU A 174 -22.19 13.81 0.97
CA GLU A 174 -21.39 14.07 2.18
C GLU A 174 -20.09 14.88 1.98
N PHE A 175 -19.25 14.52 1.00
CA PHE A 175 -17.99 15.17 0.66
C PHE A 175 -17.67 14.99 -0.83
N GLY A 176 -16.95 15.95 -1.40
CA GLY A 176 -16.34 15.82 -2.72
C GLY A 176 -14.91 15.26 -2.64
N GLY A 177 -14.37 14.81 -3.77
CA GLY A 177 -13.01 14.28 -3.83
C GLY A 177 -12.50 14.07 -5.24
N LEU A 178 -11.22 13.68 -5.34
CA LEU A 178 -10.64 13.23 -6.61
C LEU A 178 -11.20 11.87 -6.97
N ALA A 179 -11.43 11.63 -8.26
CA ALA A 179 -12.01 10.39 -8.75
C ALA A 179 -10.93 9.39 -9.21
N TYR A 180 -11.15 8.11 -8.96
CA TYR A 180 -10.25 7.01 -9.34
C TYR A 180 -11.05 5.88 -9.97
N ILE A 181 -10.46 5.18 -10.95
CA ILE A 181 -11.08 4.00 -11.54
C ILE A 181 -10.58 2.73 -10.84
N GLY A 182 -11.43 2.12 -10.03
CA GLY A 182 -11.19 0.80 -9.46
C GLY A 182 -11.31 -0.28 -10.53
N TYR A 183 -10.23 -0.51 -11.28
CA TYR A 183 -10.11 -1.60 -12.26
C TYR A 183 -8.97 -2.55 -11.87
N TYR A 184 -9.30 -3.54 -11.05
CA TYR A 184 -8.35 -4.54 -10.56
C TYR A 184 -8.72 -5.94 -11.04
N SER A 185 -7.71 -6.75 -11.34
CA SER A 185 -7.85 -8.15 -11.75
C SER A 185 -6.67 -8.96 -11.23
N ASP A 186 -6.87 -10.26 -10.99
CA ASP A 186 -5.78 -11.18 -10.66
C ASP A 186 -4.95 -11.53 -11.91
N LYS A 187 -5.48 -11.26 -13.11
CA LYS A 187 -4.85 -11.50 -14.40
C LYS A 187 -4.99 -10.29 -15.34
N PRO A 188 -4.40 -9.13 -14.99
CA PRO A 188 -4.62 -7.88 -15.71
C PRO A 188 -4.21 -7.91 -17.19
N ALA A 189 -3.33 -8.82 -17.60
CA ALA A 189 -2.92 -8.98 -19.00
C ALA A 189 -4.01 -9.62 -19.89
N GLU A 190 -5.00 -10.29 -19.29
CA GLU A 190 -6.14 -10.92 -19.99
C GLU A 190 -7.35 -9.98 -20.09
N GLU A 191 -7.23 -8.76 -19.58
CA GLU A 191 -8.32 -7.79 -19.45
C GLU A 191 -8.26 -6.73 -20.56
N ASN A 192 -9.44 -6.37 -21.11
CA ASN A 192 -9.53 -5.29 -22.09
C ASN A 192 -9.47 -3.91 -21.40
N PRO A 193 -8.78 -2.93 -21.98
CA PRO A 193 -8.89 -1.56 -21.49
C PRO A 193 -10.31 -1.02 -21.63
N ILE A 194 -10.72 -0.14 -20.71
CA ILE A 194 -12.00 0.56 -20.75
C ILE A 194 -11.77 2.03 -21.07
N LYS A 195 -12.74 2.69 -21.72
CA LYS A 195 -12.74 4.14 -21.95
C LYS A 195 -13.74 4.79 -21.01
N VAL A 196 -13.35 5.90 -20.39
CA VAL A 196 -14.21 6.65 -19.48
C VAL A 196 -14.19 8.13 -19.87
N HIS A 197 -15.38 8.74 -19.97
CA HIS A 197 -15.57 10.15 -20.23
C HIS A 197 -16.37 10.83 -19.11
N PHE A 198 -15.73 11.75 -18.39
CA PHE A 198 -16.35 12.61 -17.39
C PHE A 198 -16.87 13.90 -18.05
N LEU A 199 -18.18 14.00 -18.27
CA LEU A 199 -18.77 15.16 -18.95
C LEU A 199 -18.86 16.35 -18.00
N GLY A 200 -18.34 17.51 -18.43
CA GLY A 200 -18.49 18.77 -17.72
C GLY A 200 -17.91 18.79 -16.30
N SER A 201 -17.13 17.78 -15.90
CA SER A 201 -16.48 17.71 -14.59
C SER A 201 -15.28 18.64 -14.50
N ALA A 202 -14.98 19.10 -13.29
CA ALA A 202 -13.83 19.94 -13.02
C ALA A 202 -12.54 19.08 -13.08
N VAL A 203 -11.51 19.62 -13.73
CA VAL A 203 -10.19 18.97 -13.81
C VAL A 203 -9.33 19.56 -12.71
N ASN A 204 -8.84 18.71 -11.82
CA ASN A 204 -7.75 19.03 -10.92
C ASN A 204 -6.39 18.76 -11.57
N GLY A 205 -6.32 17.74 -12.42
CA GLY A 205 -5.08 17.21 -12.99
C GLY A 205 -4.33 16.31 -12.02
N TYR A 206 -3.21 15.77 -12.50
CA TYR A 206 -2.22 15.04 -11.71
C TYR A 206 -0.85 15.18 -12.38
N PHE A 207 0.21 15.00 -11.59
CA PHE A 207 1.59 14.99 -12.09
C PHE A 207 2.06 13.56 -12.36
N ASP A 208 2.67 13.33 -13.51
CA ASP A 208 3.30 12.06 -13.88
C ASP A 208 4.77 12.34 -14.22
N ILE A 209 5.70 11.82 -13.40
CA ILE A 209 7.13 12.08 -13.61
C ILE A 209 7.64 11.61 -14.98
N ALA A 210 6.96 10.66 -15.62
CA ALA A 210 7.33 10.19 -16.95
C ALA A 210 6.93 11.16 -18.07
N LYS A 211 6.08 12.16 -17.79
CA LYS A 211 5.51 13.08 -18.78
C LYS A 211 5.70 14.55 -18.44
N ASN A 212 5.84 14.87 -17.16
CA ASN A 212 5.81 16.23 -16.64
C ASN A 212 7.17 16.67 -16.09
N ASN A 213 7.38 17.98 -16.09
CA ASN A 213 8.54 18.65 -15.49
C ASN A 213 8.12 19.61 -14.35
N ASP A 214 9.06 20.29 -13.70
CA ASP A 214 8.76 21.18 -12.57
C ASP A 214 7.89 22.38 -12.91
N LYS A 215 7.87 22.83 -14.18
CA LYS A 215 6.92 23.86 -14.63
C LYS A 215 5.50 23.32 -14.65
N ASP A 216 5.31 22.09 -15.13
CA ASP A 216 4.00 21.42 -15.12
C ASP A 216 3.54 21.17 -13.68
N TRP A 217 4.46 20.77 -12.79
CA TRP A 217 4.20 20.62 -11.36
C TRP A 217 3.69 21.91 -10.72
N ASN A 218 4.38 23.03 -10.95
CA ASN A 218 3.97 24.34 -10.43
C ASN A 218 2.61 24.75 -11.00
N ASN A 219 2.41 24.58 -12.31
CA ASN A 219 1.14 24.87 -12.95
C ASN A 219 -0.01 24.05 -12.37
N LEU A 220 0.21 22.76 -12.10
CA LEU A 220 -0.76 21.88 -11.45
C LEU A 220 -1.17 22.42 -10.07
N VAL A 221 -0.21 22.72 -9.21
CA VAL A 221 -0.53 23.16 -7.84
C VAL A 221 -1.06 24.59 -7.76
N ASP A 222 -0.71 25.45 -8.71
CA ASP A 222 -1.23 26.81 -8.78
C ASP A 222 -2.69 26.88 -9.24
N HIS A 223 -3.13 25.88 -10.02
CA HIS A 223 -4.49 25.83 -10.58
C HIS A 223 -5.36 24.67 -10.04
N ALA A 224 -4.88 23.96 -9.01
CA ALA A 224 -5.64 22.89 -8.38
C ALA A 224 -6.99 23.40 -7.85
N VAL A 225 -8.07 22.67 -8.18
CA VAL A 225 -9.44 22.98 -7.78
C VAL A 225 -9.89 22.18 -6.54
N TYR A 226 -9.05 21.26 -6.07
CA TYR A 226 -9.19 20.48 -4.85
C TYR A 226 -7.95 20.69 -3.96
N PRO A 227 -8.06 20.70 -2.61
CA PRO A 227 -6.94 20.96 -1.70
C PRO A 227 -5.82 19.91 -1.73
N VAL A 228 -6.02 18.78 -2.40
CA VAL A 228 -5.03 17.70 -2.55
C VAL A 228 -4.75 17.47 -4.03
N VAL A 229 -3.51 17.17 -4.36
CA VAL A 229 -3.10 16.79 -5.72
C VAL A 229 -2.48 15.40 -5.73
N ASP A 230 -2.72 14.67 -6.82
CA ASP A 230 -2.11 13.39 -7.10
C ASP A 230 -0.78 13.59 -7.84
N ALA A 231 0.20 12.74 -7.52
CA ALA A 231 1.40 12.59 -8.34
C ALA A 231 1.82 11.12 -8.46
N ILE A 232 2.41 10.76 -9.59
CA ILE A 232 2.76 9.38 -9.94
C ILE A 232 4.24 9.29 -10.28
N GLY A 233 4.93 8.39 -9.56
CA GLY A 233 6.25 7.88 -9.87
C GLY A 233 6.19 6.47 -10.49
N LYS A 234 7.35 5.81 -10.54
CA LYS A 234 7.49 4.44 -11.04
C LYS A 234 7.06 3.39 -10.01
N HIS A 235 7.35 3.62 -8.73
CA HIS A 235 7.14 2.68 -7.62
C HIS A 235 6.19 3.22 -6.55
N ILE A 236 5.84 4.50 -6.65
CA ILE A 236 5.04 5.21 -5.67
C ILE A 236 4.07 6.19 -6.34
N GLN A 237 2.98 6.48 -5.67
CA GLN A 237 2.10 7.61 -5.95
C GLN A 237 1.86 8.40 -4.67
N ILE A 238 1.56 9.68 -4.78
CA ILE A 238 1.22 10.54 -3.65
C ILE A 238 -0.17 11.16 -3.80
N ALA A 239 -0.81 11.46 -2.67
CA ALA A 239 -1.98 12.31 -2.56
C ALA A 239 -1.73 13.32 -1.43
N TYR A 240 -1.16 14.48 -1.76
CA TYR A 240 -0.68 15.47 -0.78
C TYR A 240 -1.32 16.85 -0.91
N PRO A 241 -1.36 17.63 0.19
CA PRO A 241 -2.01 18.94 0.19
C PRO A 241 -1.27 19.93 -0.68
N VAL A 242 -2.03 20.71 -1.46
CA VAL A 242 -1.51 21.82 -2.28
C VAL A 242 -0.69 22.79 -1.44
N GLU A 243 -1.14 23.12 -0.22
CA GLU A 243 -0.43 24.02 0.69
C GLU A 243 0.96 23.47 1.07
N ALA A 244 1.05 22.18 1.40
CA ALA A 244 2.31 21.55 1.77
C ALA A 244 3.29 21.54 0.59
N ILE A 245 2.80 21.22 -0.61
CA ILE A 245 3.61 21.21 -1.83
C ILE A 245 4.10 22.61 -2.15
N LYS A 246 3.24 23.63 -2.13
CA LYS A 246 3.65 25.03 -2.36
C LYS A 246 4.71 25.49 -1.36
N LYS A 247 4.64 25.01 -0.13
CA LYS A 247 5.59 25.38 0.92
C LYS A 247 6.94 24.70 0.80
N TYR A 248 6.99 23.41 0.49
CA TYR A 248 8.22 22.61 0.62
C TYR A 248 8.78 22.07 -0.71
N ALA A 249 7.94 21.94 -1.74
CA ALA A 249 8.29 21.30 -3.00
C ALA A 249 7.93 22.14 -4.25
N TYR A 250 7.69 23.45 -4.11
CA TYR A 250 7.48 24.32 -5.27
C TYR A 250 8.75 24.36 -6.12
N GLY A 251 8.61 24.08 -7.41
CA GLY A 251 9.72 23.95 -8.36
C GLY A 251 10.58 22.70 -8.17
N LYS A 252 10.14 21.72 -7.36
CA LYS A 252 10.91 20.50 -7.03
C LYS A 252 10.07 19.22 -7.11
N GLY A 253 9.06 19.20 -7.97
CA GLY A 253 8.18 18.03 -8.16
C GLY A 253 8.94 16.82 -8.68
N VAL A 254 9.82 17.00 -9.66
CA VAL A 254 10.65 15.92 -10.21
C VAL A 254 11.58 15.35 -9.15
N GLU A 255 12.22 16.22 -8.35
CA GLU A 255 13.13 15.81 -7.26
C GLU A 255 12.38 15.03 -6.18
N LEU A 256 11.21 15.52 -5.74
CA LEU A 256 10.39 14.86 -4.73
C LEU A 256 10.02 13.44 -5.14
N ILE A 257 9.43 13.28 -6.33
CA ILE A 257 8.95 11.99 -6.81
C ILE A 257 10.12 11.04 -7.13
N SER A 258 11.25 11.55 -7.62
CA SER A 258 12.47 10.75 -7.80
C SER A 258 13.02 10.22 -6.47
N ASN A 259 13.01 11.04 -5.41
CA ASN A 259 13.44 10.63 -4.07
C ASN A 259 12.53 9.54 -3.52
N TYR A 260 11.22 9.71 -3.67
CA TYR A 260 10.22 8.71 -3.27
C TYR A 260 10.41 7.38 -4.02
N ASP A 261 10.60 7.43 -5.34
CA ASP A 261 10.89 6.24 -6.14
C ASP A 261 12.18 5.55 -5.69
N SER A 262 13.21 6.32 -5.36
CA SER A 262 14.49 5.80 -4.86
C SER A 262 14.36 5.11 -3.49
N LEU A 263 13.58 5.69 -2.58
CA LEU A 263 13.27 5.10 -1.26
C LEU A 263 12.59 3.73 -1.42
N VAL A 264 11.54 3.63 -2.25
CA VAL A 264 10.82 2.37 -2.50
C VAL A 264 11.69 1.37 -3.27
N TYR A 265 12.43 1.82 -4.29
CA TYR A 265 13.34 0.98 -5.08
C TYR A 265 14.40 0.28 -4.21
N ARG A 266 14.93 0.96 -3.19
CA ARG A 266 15.88 0.37 -2.24
C ARG A 266 15.24 -0.74 -1.40
N GLN A 267 13.97 -0.61 -1.02
CA GLN A 267 13.25 -1.72 -0.39
C GLN A 267 13.05 -2.89 -1.35
N HIS A 268 12.69 -2.62 -2.60
CA HIS A 268 12.60 -3.66 -3.64
C HIS A 268 13.93 -4.39 -3.87
N ARG A 269 15.07 -3.70 -3.70
CA ARG A 269 16.41 -4.31 -3.79
C ARG A 269 16.64 -5.34 -2.69
N ILE A 270 16.52 -4.96 -1.42
CA ILE A 270 16.76 -5.89 -0.30
C ILE A 270 15.71 -7.01 -0.26
N LEU A 271 14.46 -6.72 -0.66
CA LEU A 271 13.39 -7.70 -0.81
C LEU A 271 13.64 -8.71 -1.96
N GLY A 272 14.65 -8.47 -2.79
CA GLY A 272 15.03 -9.33 -3.92
C GLY A 272 14.17 -9.16 -5.17
N LEU A 273 13.25 -8.20 -5.21
CA LEU A 273 12.36 -8.00 -6.36
C LEU A 273 13.13 -7.56 -7.60
N ILE A 274 14.21 -6.79 -7.43
CA ILE A 274 15.09 -6.43 -8.56
C ILE A 274 15.82 -7.66 -9.10
N LYS A 275 16.49 -8.41 -8.21
CA LYS A 275 17.31 -9.59 -8.58
C LYS A 275 16.50 -10.66 -9.31
N TYR A 276 15.25 -10.87 -8.88
CA TYR A 276 14.37 -11.91 -9.42
C TYR A 276 13.34 -11.40 -10.44
N ASN A 277 13.45 -10.14 -10.90
CA ASN A 277 12.53 -9.54 -11.86
C ASN A 277 11.03 -9.64 -11.44
N LYS A 278 10.77 -9.31 -10.18
CA LYS A 278 9.45 -9.39 -9.52
C LYS A 278 8.92 -8.01 -9.09
N VAL A 279 9.48 -6.92 -9.60
CA VAL A 279 9.01 -5.56 -9.29
C VAL A 279 7.58 -5.41 -9.81
N PRO A 280 6.60 -5.11 -8.93
CA PRO A 280 5.23 -4.95 -9.38
C PRO A 280 5.05 -3.66 -10.19
N LYS A 281 4.02 -3.66 -11.05
CA LYS A 281 3.52 -2.44 -11.69
C LYS A 281 2.74 -1.56 -10.72
N ASN A 282 2.17 -2.17 -9.68
CA ASN A 282 1.53 -1.45 -8.59
C ASN A 282 2.55 -0.59 -7.84
N ARG A 283 2.03 0.47 -7.25
CA ARG A 283 2.74 1.48 -6.49
C ARG A 283 2.31 1.43 -5.04
N VAL A 284 3.20 1.87 -4.16
CA VAL A 284 2.80 2.26 -2.81
C VAL A 284 2.07 3.60 -2.90
N LEU A 285 0.99 3.79 -2.15
CA LEU A 285 0.37 5.11 -1.99
C LEU A 285 0.93 5.79 -0.75
N ALA A 286 1.43 7.01 -0.89
CA ALA A 286 1.79 7.90 0.21
C ALA A 286 0.82 9.08 0.26
N ARG A 287 0.01 9.17 1.31
CA ARG A 287 -1.08 10.14 1.39
C ARG A 287 -1.02 11.00 2.64
N VAL A 288 -1.74 12.12 2.60
CA VAL A 288 -2.04 12.88 3.82
C VAL A 288 -3.07 12.14 4.68
N ASN A 289 -3.00 12.39 5.99
CA ASN A 289 -4.08 12.16 6.93
C ASN A 289 -4.13 13.31 7.95
N TYR A 290 -5.24 13.44 8.67
CA TYR A 290 -5.40 14.48 9.69
C TYR A 290 -5.77 13.92 11.06
N ASN A 291 -5.51 12.63 11.30
CA ASN A 291 -5.92 11.89 12.49
C ASN A 291 -4.75 11.41 13.36
N TYR A 292 -3.66 10.95 12.74
CA TYR A 292 -2.53 10.33 13.43
C TYR A 292 -1.19 10.69 12.76
N TYR A 293 -0.09 10.61 13.52
CA TYR A 293 1.23 11.12 13.12
C TYR A 293 1.75 10.50 11.81
N MET A 294 2.11 9.22 11.85
CA MET A 294 2.51 8.40 10.71
C MET A 294 1.99 6.99 10.93
N PHE A 295 1.48 6.37 9.87
CA PHE A 295 1.07 4.98 9.91
C PHE A 295 0.95 4.39 8.51
N ARG A 296 0.82 3.08 8.47
CA ARG A 296 0.39 2.33 7.29
C ARG A 296 -0.97 1.68 7.53
N ASP A 297 -1.77 1.57 6.49
CA ASP A 297 -3.04 0.85 6.50
C ASP A 297 -3.17 -0.06 5.26
N GLY A 298 -4.39 -0.50 4.96
CA GLY A 298 -4.66 -1.35 3.79
C GLY A 298 -4.69 -0.60 2.46
N ASP A 299 -4.45 0.71 2.45
CA ASP A 299 -4.48 1.57 1.27
C ASP A 299 -3.11 2.19 0.96
N GLY A 300 -2.18 2.20 1.91
CA GLY A 300 -0.82 2.71 1.73
C GLY A 300 -0.19 3.20 3.03
N VAL A 301 0.68 4.19 2.92
CA VAL A 301 1.29 4.93 4.03
C VAL A 301 0.69 6.33 4.14
N ALA A 302 0.54 6.83 5.36
CA ALA A 302 -0.19 8.05 5.67
C ALA A 302 0.59 8.94 6.64
N TYR A 303 0.57 10.24 6.39
CA TYR A 303 1.37 11.23 7.14
C TYR A 303 0.52 12.44 7.56
N MET A 304 0.74 12.94 8.77
CA MET A 304 -0.07 13.99 9.39
C MET A 304 0.06 15.34 8.68
N GLY A 305 -1.07 15.90 8.26
CA GLY A 305 -1.19 17.21 7.60
C GLY A 305 -1.66 18.36 8.49
N ALA A 306 -1.87 18.15 9.80
CA ALA A 306 -2.30 19.20 10.74
C ALA A 306 -1.11 19.87 11.46
N LYS A 307 -1.29 21.11 11.96
CA LYS A 307 -0.23 21.94 12.56
C LYS A 307 0.45 21.34 13.78
N GLN A 308 -0.27 20.61 14.63
CA GLN A 308 0.33 19.86 15.73
C GLN A 308 0.96 18.57 15.16
N GLY A 309 2.29 18.42 15.22
CA GLY A 309 2.96 17.22 14.69
C GLY A 309 3.01 17.12 13.16
N TYR A 310 3.12 18.26 12.46
CA TYR A 310 3.06 18.36 10.99
C TYR A 310 4.16 17.55 10.27
N ALA A 311 3.84 16.31 9.89
CA ALA A 311 4.76 15.41 9.21
C ALA A 311 5.07 15.83 7.77
N MET A 312 4.21 16.64 7.15
CA MET A 312 4.36 17.11 5.77
C MET A 312 5.68 17.84 5.51
N GLY A 313 6.20 18.62 6.48
CA GLY A 313 7.50 19.27 6.29
C GLY A 313 8.65 18.27 6.10
N MET A 314 8.55 17.10 6.73
CA MET A 314 9.57 16.07 6.65
C MET A 314 9.47 15.22 5.39
N VAL A 315 8.23 14.95 4.93
CA VAL A 315 7.99 14.03 3.81
C VAL A 315 7.83 14.76 2.47
N VAL A 316 7.36 16.01 2.46
CA VAL A 316 7.17 16.78 1.21
C VAL A 316 8.42 17.54 0.79
N ASP A 317 9.32 17.91 1.71
CA ASP A 317 10.60 18.54 1.34
C ASP A 317 11.56 17.47 0.77
N PRO A 318 11.95 17.53 -0.51
CA PRO A 318 12.84 16.55 -1.12
C PRO A 318 14.19 16.43 -0.41
N ALA A 319 14.72 17.53 0.15
CA ALA A 319 16.00 17.55 0.84
C ALA A 319 15.90 16.94 2.25
N SER A 320 14.71 16.95 2.84
CA SER A 320 14.42 16.38 4.16
C SER A 320 14.17 14.88 4.07
N VAL A 321 13.28 14.43 3.18
CA VAL A 321 12.73 13.05 3.20
C VAL A 321 13.78 11.93 3.02
N ILE A 322 14.96 12.26 2.50
CA ILE A 322 16.08 11.32 2.32
C ILE A 322 17.17 11.42 3.40
N LYS A 323 16.99 12.26 4.42
CA LYS A 323 17.95 12.46 5.50
C LYS A 323 17.42 11.97 6.84
N ASP A 324 18.32 11.43 7.67
CA ASP A 324 18.14 11.17 9.09
C ASP A 324 16.75 10.58 9.47
N ASP A 325 16.08 11.15 10.47
CA ASP A 325 14.78 10.68 10.99
C ASP A 325 13.65 10.73 9.95
N PRO A 326 13.51 11.75 9.08
CA PRO A 326 12.55 11.70 7.97
C PRO A 326 12.72 10.49 7.05
N CYS A 327 13.95 10.17 6.66
CA CYS A 327 14.26 8.98 5.85
C CYS A 327 13.87 7.71 6.58
N TRP A 328 14.19 7.62 7.88
CA TRP A 328 13.78 6.51 8.71
C TRP A 328 12.26 6.36 8.77
N GLY A 329 11.54 7.42 9.14
CA GLY A 329 10.09 7.41 9.35
C GLY A 329 9.36 7.00 8.07
N PHE A 330 9.73 7.58 6.92
CA PHE A 330 9.17 7.17 5.65
C PHE A 330 9.46 5.69 5.34
N SER A 331 10.72 5.27 5.48
CA SER A 331 11.14 3.91 5.16
C SER A 331 10.54 2.86 6.10
N HIS A 332 10.26 3.22 7.35
CA HIS A 332 9.62 2.38 8.35
C HIS A 332 8.18 2.05 7.96
N GLU A 333 7.40 3.06 7.55
CA GLU A 333 6.01 2.86 7.12
C GLU A 333 5.93 2.06 5.81
N VAL A 334 6.81 2.35 4.84
CA VAL A 334 6.88 1.53 3.61
C VAL A 334 7.42 0.13 3.92
N GLY A 335 8.30 -0.01 4.90
CA GLY A 335 8.81 -1.30 5.38
C GLY A 335 7.69 -2.19 5.91
N HIS A 336 6.69 -1.60 6.55
CA HIS A 336 5.49 -2.33 6.98
C HIS A 336 4.67 -2.91 5.83
N VAL A 337 4.64 -2.25 4.66
CA VAL A 337 4.02 -2.78 3.43
C VAL A 337 4.78 -4.01 2.91
N HIS A 338 6.11 -4.02 3.05
CA HIS A 338 6.98 -5.07 2.54
C HIS A 338 7.28 -6.22 3.52
N GLN A 339 6.72 -6.20 4.72
CA GLN A 339 6.91 -7.28 5.69
C GLN A 339 6.46 -8.63 5.13
N THR A 340 7.40 -9.56 4.99
CA THR A 340 7.15 -10.91 4.48
C THR A 340 6.54 -11.79 5.57
N ARG A 341 5.24 -12.03 5.50
CA ARG A 341 4.47 -12.74 6.52
C ARG A 341 4.14 -14.17 6.07
N PRO A 342 4.23 -15.18 6.95
CA PRO A 342 4.78 -15.15 8.31
C PRO A 342 6.31 -15.40 8.35
N TYR A 343 6.93 -15.75 7.22
CA TYR A 343 8.25 -16.38 7.17
C TYR A 343 9.46 -15.49 7.57
N LEU A 344 9.31 -14.16 7.58
CA LEU A 344 10.25 -13.22 8.20
C LEU A 344 9.60 -12.31 9.25
N SER A 345 8.29 -12.10 9.16
CA SER A 345 7.50 -11.29 10.07
C SER A 345 6.43 -12.17 10.73
N TRP A 346 6.85 -12.91 11.76
CA TRP A 346 5.96 -13.65 12.66
C TRP A 346 5.55 -12.78 13.85
N GLY A 347 4.63 -13.26 14.69
CA GLY A 347 4.17 -12.51 15.86
C GLY A 347 5.35 -12.06 16.72
N GLY A 348 5.41 -10.80 17.12
CA GLY A 348 6.50 -10.23 17.92
C GLY A 348 7.55 -9.50 17.10
N LEU A 349 7.43 -9.52 15.76
CA LEU A 349 8.31 -8.79 14.84
C LEU A 349 7.59 -7.66 14.07
N GLY A 350 6.38 -7.27 14.49
CA GLY A 350 5.58 -6.24 13.81
C GLY A 350 6.33 -4.92 13.63
N GLU A 351 7.02 -4.47 14.67
CA GLU A 351 7.87 -3.25 14.67
C GLU A 351 9.37 -3.55 14.60
N VAL A 352 9.75 -4.79 14.25
CA VAL A 352 11.15 -5.21 14.17
C VAL A 352 11.51 -5.49 12.71
N SER A 353 10.80 -6.40 12.05
CA SER A 353 11.20 -6.90 10.73
C SER A 353 11.07 -5.85 9.62
N ASN A 354 10.14 -4.90 9.74
CA ASN A 354 10.06 -3.73 8.87
C ASN A 354 11.33 -2.86 8.92
N ASN A 355 12.00 -2.80 10.08
CA ASN A 355 13.19 -1.97 10.26
C ASN A 355 14.45 -2.53 9.59
N ILE A 356 14.43 -3.77 9.08
CA ILE A 356 15.45 -4.27 8.16
C ILE A 356 15.45 -3.42 6.87
N PHE A 357 14.25 -3.08 6.37
CA PHE A 357 14.11 -2.18 5.22
C PHE A 357 14.52 -0.76 5.58
N SER A 358 14.09 -0.25 6.74
CA SER A 358 14.45 1.10 7.22
C SER A 358 15.95 1.31 7.30
N LEU A 359 16.67 0.37 7.94
CA LEU A 359 18.13 0.41 8.05
C LEU A 359 18.78 0.36 6.67
N TYR A 360 18.35 -0.57 5.81
CA TYR A 360 18.90 -0.70 4.46
C TYR A 360 18.73 0.57 3.64
N VAL A 361 17.54 1.16 3.65
CA VAL A 361 17.28 2.40 2.90
C VAL A 361 18.10 3.55 3.46
N THR A 362 18.04 3.77 4.78
CA THR A 362 18.69 4.89 5.48
C THR A 362 20.20 4.87 5.29
N THR A 363 20.85 3.74 5.55
CA THR A 363 22.31 3.58 5.36
C THR A 363 22.72 3.66 3.89
N SER A 364 21.86 3.21 2.96
CA SER A 364 22.11 3.34 1.52
C SER A 364 22.04 4.78 1.00
N PHE A 365 21.47 5.71 1.76
CA PHE A 365 21.53 7.16 1.50
C PHE A 365 22.71 7.84 2.20
N GLY A 366 23.54 7.09 2.94
CA GLY A 366 24.67 7.63 3.70
C GLY A 366 24.28 8.20 5.07
N ASN A 367 23.03 8.04 5.49
CA ASN A 367 22.62 8.39 6.85
C ASN A 367 23.20 7.37 7.84
N ARG A 368 23.39 7.81 9.09
CA ARG A 368 23.81 6.91 10.16
C ARG A 368 22.73 5.89 10.48
N SER A 369 23.15 4.71 10.88
CA SER A 369 22.27 3.65 11.36
C SER A 369 21.64 4.04 12.69
N ARG A 370 20.32 3.88 12.80
CA ARG A 370 19.60 4.12 14.06
C ARG A 370 20.06 3.19 15.18
N LEU A 371 20.59 1.99 14.83
CA LEU A 371 21.19 1.09 15.81
C LEU A 371 22.47 1.68 16.39
N SER A 372 23.38 2.19 15.56
CA SER A 372 24.60 2.86 16.04
C SER A 372 24.30 4.12 16.84
N GLU A 373 23.38 4.97 16.37
CA GLU A 373 22.99 6.20 17.08
C GLU A 373 22.40 5.93 18.48
N GLN A 374 21.63 4.85 18.62
CA GLN A 374 20.96 4.51 19.88
C GLN A 374 21.72 3.48 20.72
N LYS A 375 22.96 3.15 20.34
CA LYS A 375 23.79 2.11 20.98
C LYS A 375 23.09 0.74 21.04
N GLY A 376 22.29 0.42 20.02
CA GLY A 376 21.48 -0.79 19.92
C GLY A 376 22.31 -2.07 20.07
N TYR A 377 23.50 -2.13 19.48
CA TYR A 377 24.41 -3.28 19.60
C TYR A 377 24.84 -3.55 21.04
N ALA A 378 25.26 -2.51 21.77
CA ALA A 378 25.65 -2.63 23.17
C ALA A 378 24.47 -3.06 24.04
N LYS A 379 23.29 -2.44 23.84
CA LYS A 379 22.06 -2.81 24.53
C LYS A 379 21.67 -4.27 24.30
N ALA A 380 21.68 -4.74 23.04
CA ALA A 380 21.36 -6.12 22.72
C ALA A 380 22.36 -7.12 23.34
N ARG A 381 23.65 -6.78 23.42
CA ARG A 381 24.65 -7.60 24.13
C ARG A 381 24.40 -7.64 25.64
N GLU A 382 24.01 -6.52 26.23
CA GLU A 382 23.70 -6.43 27.65
C GLU A 382 22.40 -7.15 28.00
N SER A 383 21.39 -7.09 27.14
CA SER A 383 20.04 -7.55 27.48
C SER A 383 19.71 -8.94 26.95
N ILE A 384 20.19 -9.35 25.77
CA ILE A 384 19.79 -10.59 25.09
C ILE A 384 20.94 -11.59 24.96
N TYR A 385 22.10 -11.13 24.48
CA TYR A 385 23.20 -12.02 24.09
C TYR A 385 23.75 -12.83 25.27
N GLY A 386 23.66 -14.16 25.19
CA GLY A 386 24.14 -15.10 26.22
C GLY A 386 23.34 -15.06 27.52
N LYS A 387 22.13 -14.47 27.52
CA LYS A 387 21.33 -14.29 28.75
C LYS A 387 20.38 -15.44 29.06
N GLY A 388 20.32 -16.47 28.22
CA GLY A 388 19.41 -17.60 28.41
C GLY A 388 17.92 -17.21 28.36
N LYS A 389 17.59 -16.10 27.67
CA LYS A 389 16.23 -15.63 27.42
C LYS A 389 15.96 -15.57 25.92
N SER A 390 14.70 -15.63 25.50
CA SER A 390 14.34 -15.37 24.10
C SER A 390 14.52 -13.88 23.78
N TYR A 391 15.07 -13.54 22.60
CA TYR A 391 15.10 -12.14 22.15
C TYR A 391 13.69 -11.53 22.07
N LEU A 392 12.64 -12.34 21.82
CA LEU A 392 11.25 -11.85 21.80
C LEU A 392 10.76 -11.30 23.14
N GLN A 393 11.42 -11.65 24.25
CA GLN A 393 11.10 -11.14 25.59
C GLN A 393 11.76 -9.78 25.86
N ASP A 394 12.59 -9.26 24.95
CA ASP A 394 13.19 -7.95 25.11
C ASP A 394 12.19 -6.83 24.71
N PRO A 395 11.94 -5.85 25.59
CA PRO A 395 10.97 -4.79 25.31
C PRO A 395 11.44 -3.83 24.20
N ASP A 396 12.75 -3.74 23.96
CA ASP A 396 13.30 -2.82 22.97
C ASP A 396 13.31 -3.45 21.57
N VAL A 397 12.51 -2.88 20.66
CA VAL A 397 12.44 -3.30 19.25
C VAL A 397 13.80 -3.22 18.55
N PHE A 398 14.65 -2.26 18.94
CA PHE A 398 15.97 -2.07 18.33
C PHE A 398 16.95 -3.13 18.81
N SER A 399 16.90 -3.51 20.09
CA SER A 399 17.69 -4.62 20.61
C SER A 399 17.32 -5.94 19.92
N ARG A 400 16.02 -6.16 19.64
CA ARG A 400 15.53 -7.31 18.86
C ARG A 400 15.94 -7.29 17.40
N LEU A 401 16.15 -6.11 16.82
CA LEU A 401 16.55 -5.94 15.41
C LEU A 401 18.02 -6.29 15.16
N VAL A 402 18.90 -6.09 16.15
CA VAL A 402 20.35 -6.33 16.05
C VAL A 402 20.73 -7.66 15.39
N PRO A 403 20.24 -8.84 15.83
CA PRO A 403 20.64 -10.10 15.23
C PRO A 403 20.27 -10.20 13.74
N PHE A 404 19.18 -9.56 13.31
CA PHE A 404 18.83 -9.52 11.88
C PHE A 404 19.81 -8.63 11.12
N TRP A 405 20.08 -7.42 11.62
CA TRP A 405 20.98 -6.50 10.93
C TRP A 405 22.44 -6.97 10.91
N GLN A 406 22.90 -7.69 11.94
CA GLN A 406 24.24 -8.31 11.92
C GLN A 406 24.41 -9.37 10.84
N LEU A 407 23.33 -10.06 10.43
CA LEU A 407 23.37 -10.91 9.23
C LEU A 407 23.67 -10.06 7.98
N GLN A 408 23.02 -8.90 7.83
CA GLN A 408 23.28 -8.00 6.70
C GLN A 408 24.74 -7.55 6.69
N LEU A 409 25.27 -7.11 7.84
CA LEU A 409 26.67 -6.67 7.96
C LEU A 409 27.65 -7.80 7.65
N TYR A 410 27.40 -8.99 8.18
CA TYR A 410 28.24 -10.15 7.92
C TYR A 410 28.24 -10.50 6.44
N PHE A 411 27.07 -10.73 5.84
CA PHE A 411 27.00 -11.24 4.47
C PHE A 411 27.40 -10.18 3.44
N THR A 412 27.14 -8.89 3.64
CA THR A 412 27.69 -7.86 2.73
C THR A 412 29.17 -7.57 2.95
N GLY A 413 29.71 -7.85 4.14
CA GLY A 413 31.12 -7.70 4.49
C GLY A 413 31.89 -9.02 4.45
N LYS A 414 32.25 -9.55 5.62
CA LYS A 414 33.18 -10.69 5.78
C LYS A 414 32.67 -12.01 5.20
N GLY A 415 31.36 -12.19 5.10
CA GLY A 415 30.72 -13.34 4.47
C GLY A 415 30.66 -13.28 2.95
N ASN A 416 31.01 -12.14 2.32
CA ASN A 416 31.13 -11.95 0.86
C ASN A 416 29.94 -12.50 0.03
N ASN A 417 28.72 -12.30 0.53
CA ASN A 417 27.46 -12.65 -0.11
C ASN A 417 26.49 -11.44 -0.07
N PRO A 418 26.72 -10.40 -0.90
CA PRO A 418 25.84 -9.23 -0.94
C PRO A 418 24.41 -9.54 -1.43
N GLY A 419 24.18 -10.72 -2.00
CA GLY A 419 22.88 -11.22 -2.42
C GLY A 419 22.08 -11.94 -1.33
N PHE A 420 22.63 -12.07 -0.12
CA PHE A 420 22.06 -12.90 0.95
C PHE A 420 20.58 -12.57 1.26
N TYR A 421 20.27 -11.33 1.65
CA TYR A 421 18.89 -10.95 1.96
C TYR A 421 17.95 -11.08 0.77
N PRO A 422 18.29 -10.59 -0.44
CA PRO A 422 17.51 -10.85 -1.65
C PRO A 422 17.15 -12.33 -1.86
N ASP A 423 18.11 -13.23 -1.64
CA ASP A 423 17.93 -14.68 -1.81
C ASP A 423 17.12 -15.30 -0.68
N LEU A 424 17.30 -14.81 0.55
CA LEU A 424 16.54 -15.21 1.72
C LEU A 424 15.05 -14.87 1.57
N PHE A 425 14.74 -13.64 1.13
CA PHE A 425 13.36 -13.24 0.86
C PHE A 425 12.73 -14.05 -0.27
N GLU A 426 13.49 -14.40 -1.31
CA GLU A 426 12.99 -15.27 -2.37
C GLU A 426 12.74 -16.71 -1.89
N ALA A 427 13.60 -17.24 -1.02
CA ALA A 427 13.40 -18.54 -0.40
C ALA A 427 12.09 -18.56 0.40
N PHE A 428 11.81 -17.51 1.19
CA PHE A 428 10.56 -17.38 1.93
C PHE A 428 9.33 -17.27 1.03
N ARG A 429 9.40 -16.51 -0.08
CA ARG A 429 8.32 -16.48 -1.08
C ARG A 429 8.03 -17.85 -1.67
N LYS A 430 9.08 -18.63 -1.99
CA LYS A 430 8.92 -20.00 -2.50
C LYS A 430 8.30 -20.94 -1.46
N GLN A 431 8.69 -20.83 -0.19
CA GLN A 431 8.08 -21.57 0.91
C GLN A 431 6.59 -21.22 1.05
N ALA A 432 6.23 -19.94 0.98
CA ALA A 432 4.84 -19.49 1.02
C ALA A 432 4.01 -20.03 -0.16
N ALA A 433 4.55 -19.96 -1.38
CA ALA A 433 3.90 -20.50 -2.57
C ALA A 433 3.67 -22.02 -2.44
N ALA A 434 4.66 -22.77 -1.96
CA ALA A 434 4.54 -24.21 -1.74
C ALA A 434 3.48 -24.55 -0.66
N ALA A 435 3.43 -23.77 0.43
CA ALA A 435 2.43 -23.95 1.48
C ALA A 435 0.99 -23.71 0.97
N ASN A 436 0.79 -22.76 0.04
CA ASN A 436 -0.51 -22.49 -0.56
C ASN A 436 -0.98 -23.62 -1.48
N VAL A 437 -0.08 -24.21 -2.27
CA VAL A 437 -0.39 -25.38 -3.12
C VAL A 437 -0.91 -26.55 -2.27
N ASN A 438 -0.24 -26.83 -1.15
CA ASN A 438 -0.59 -27.93 -0.25
C ASN A 438 -1.95 -27.75 0.46
N ARG A 439 -2.54 -26.54 0.46
CA ARG A 439 -3.86 -26.25 1.04
C ARG A 439 -5.03 -26.40 0.03
N GLY A 440 -4.77 -26.92 -1.17
CA GLY A 440 -5.82 -27.26 -2.15
C GLY A 440 -6.41 -26.08 -2.90
N GLY A 441 -5.69 -24.95 -3.02
CA GLY A 441 -6.03 -23.84 -3.94
C GLY A 441 -7.34 -23.08 -3.68
N ALA A 442 -8.15 -23.47 -2.68
CA ALA A 442 -9.50 -22.95 -2.47
C ALA A 442 -9.60 -21.75 -1.51
N ARG A 443 -8.48 -21.18 -1.04
CA ARG A 443 -8.49 -20.02 -0.13
C ARG A 443 -7.58 -18.91 -0.65
N ARG A 444 -8.21 -17.76 -0.94
CA ARG A 444 -7.56 -16.46 -1.15
C ARG A 444 -6.84 -16.08 0.14
N GLY A 445 -5.50 -16.07 0.09
CA GLY A 445 -4.52 -15.47 1.00
C GLY A 445 -4.74 -15.54 2.51
N PRO A 446 -3.68 -15.65 3.34
CA PRO A 446 -3.88 -15.66 4.77
C PRO A 446 -4.42 -14.30 5.26
N ARG A 447 -5.73 -14.23 5.53
CA ARG A 447 -6.29 -13.22 6.44
C ARG A 447 -5.57 -13.37 7.78
N ARG A 448 -5.53 -12.30 8.60
CA ARG A 448 -4.93 -12.27 9.95
C ARG A 448 -5.27 -13.46 10.88
N GLY A 449 -6.28 -14.29 10.54
CA GLY A 449 -6.66 -15.52 11.25
C GLY A 449 -6.55 -16.84 10.48
N ASP A 450 -5.93 -16.92 9.29
CA ASP A 450 -5.89 -18.14 8.45
C ASP A 450 -4.58 -18.96 8.60
N PHE A 451 -3.79 -18.61 9.61
CA PHE A 451 -2.73 -19.44 10.14
C PHE A 451 -3.38 -20.39 11.16
N GLY A 452 -3.48 -21.69 10.83
CA GLY A 452 -3.95 -22.71 11.77
C GLY A 452 -3.14 -22.70 13.08
N LEU A 453 -3.60 -23.43 14.10
CA LEU A 453 -3.06 -23.37 15.47
C LEU A 453 -1.51 -23.45 15.56
N ASN A 454 -0.85 -24.24 14.69
CA ASN A 454 0.62 -24.33 14.62
C ASN A 454 1.31 -23.14 13.92
N ALA A 455 0.61 -22.44 13.04
CA ALA A 455 1.12 -21.26 12.35
C ALA A 455 0.94 -19.96 13.15
N GLN A 456 0.25 -20.03 14.30
CA GLN A 456 0.20 -18.97 15.31
C GLN A 456 1.36 -19.02 16.30
N ASN A 457 2.06 -20.16 16.41
CA ASN A 457 3.23 -20.30 17.27
C ASN A 457 4.46 -19.64 16.60
N PRO A 458 4.96 -18.51 17.11
CA PRO A 458 6.13 -17.80 16.60
C PRO A 458 7.39 -18.68 16.50
N ALA A 459 7.54 -19.66 17.41
CA ALA A 459 8.70 -20.54 17.46
C ALA A 459 8.92 -21.35 16.17
N VAL A 460 7.85 -21.77 15.50
CA VAL A 460 7.93 -22.55 14.25
C VAL A 460 8.55 -21.72 13.13
N HIS A 461 8.10 -20.48 12.96
CA HIS A 461 8.63 -19.57 11.94
C HIS A 461 10.05 -19.13 12.28
N GLN A 462 10.34 -18.94 13.57
CA GLN A 462 11.68 -18.63 14.06
C GLN A 462 12.70 -19.73 13.72
N LEU A 463 12.39 -21.01 13.98
CA LEU A 463 13.29 -22.12 13.61
C LEU A 463 13.43 -22.27 12.10
N ASN A 464 12.35 -22.05 11.35
CA ASN A 464 12.40 -22.02 9.90
C ASN A 464 13.33 -20.91 9.39
N PHE A 465 13.26 -19.71 9.98
CA PHE A 465 14.15 -18.60 9.68
C PHE A 465 15.60 -18.99 9.94
N VAL A 466 15.93 -19.52 11.13
CA VAL A 466 17.29 -19.96 11.48
C VAL A 466 17.85 -20.97 10.48
N LYS A 467 17.07 -22.01 10.16
CA LYS A 467 17.45 -23.02 9.18
C LYS A 467 17.66 -22.40 7.79
N THR A 468 16.73 -21.58 7.33
CA THR A 468 16.79 -20.96 5.99
C THR A 468 17.96 -19.99 5.88
N VAL A 469 18.27 -19.23 6.93
CA VAL A 469 19.45 -18.36 6.99
C VAL A 469 20.73 -19.17 6.85
N CYS A 470 20.87 -20.29 7.56
CA CYS A 470 22.04 -21.15 7.41
C CYS A 470 22.14 -21.74 5.99
N GLU A 471 21.02 -22.21 5.44
CA GLU A 471 20.94 -22.81 4.11
C GLU A 471 21.29 -21.82 2.99
N ILE A 472 20.74 -20.59 3.04
CA ILE A 472 20.98 -19.56 2.02
C ILE A 472 22.34 -18.91 2.22
N GLY A 473 22.73 -18.68 3.47
CA GLY A 473 24.04 -18.12 3.82
C GLY A 473 25.20 -19.08 3.57
N LYS A 474 24.94 -20.39 3.46
CA LYS A 474 25.94 -21.46 3.39
C LYS A 474 26.94 -21.42 4.55
N VAL A 475 26.45 -21.04 5.72
CA VAL A 475 27.23 -20.90 6.96
C VAL A 475 26.41 -21.45 8.12
N ASP A 476 27.02 -22.25 8.97
CA ASP A 476 26.41 -22.71 10.21
C ASP A 476 26.44 -21.58 11.25
N LEU A 477 25.29 -20.95 11.44
CA LEU A 477 25.07 -19.86 12.39
C LEU A 477 24.36 -20.31 13.68
N THR A 478 24.33 -21.61 13.98
CA THR A 478 23.65 -22.16 15.17
C THR A 478 24.12 -21.50 16.47
N SER A 479 25.42 -21.31 16.68
CA SER A 479 25.96 -20.65 17.88
C SER A 479 25.56 -19.18 17.98
N PHE A 480 25.50 -18.46 16.86
CA PHE A 480 25.04 -17.07 16.83
C PHE A 480 23.58 -16.97 17.27
N PHE A 481 22.71 -17.81 16.71
CA PHE A 481 21.29 -17.85 17.05
C PHE A 481 21.03 -18.33 18.48
N GLU A 482 21.80 -19.30 18.98
CA GLU A 482 21.77 -19.73 20.37
C GLU A 482 22.00 -18.57 21.33
N ASN A 483 23.07 -17.80 21.10
CA ASN A 483 23.43 -16.70 21.99
C ASN A 483 22.39 -15.57 21.96
N TYR A 484 21.72 -15.32 20.84
CA TYR A 484 20.58 -14.39 20.77
C TYR A 484 19.24 -15.00 21.25
N GLY A 485 19.23 -16.23 21.76
CA GLY A 485 18.02 -16.82 22.34
C GLY A 485 16.99 -17.32 21.32
N PHE A 486 17.38 -17.57 20.07
CA PHE A 486 16.48 -18.15 19.06
C PHE A 486 16.13 -19.62 19.33
N PHE A 487 16.83 -20.27 20.25
CA PHE A 487 16.57 -21.65 20.70
C PHE A 487 16.07 -21.73 22.15
N TYR A 488 15.57 -20.62 22.71
CA TYR A 488 15.03 -20.61 24.07
C TYR A 488 13.83 -21.56 24.21
N VAL A 489 13.98 -22.61 25.00
CA VAL A 489 12.94 -23.60 25.32
C VAL A 489 12.04 -23.05 26.43
N GLY A 490 10.74 -23.00 26.18
CA GLY A 490 9.78 -22.44 27.12
C GLY A 490 8.47 -22.01 26.47
N GLU A 491 7.58 -21.44 27.27
CA GLU A 491 6.29 -20.92 26.85
C GLU A 491 6.05 -19.51 27.43
N PHE A 492 5.57 -18.58 26.60
CA PHE A 492 5.11 -17.27 27.05
C PHE A 492 4.12 -16.66 26.06
N LYS A 493 3.35 -15.67 26.53
CA LYS A 493 2.38 -14.92 25.73
C LYS A 493 2.77 -13.45 25.64
N TYR A 494 2.40 -12.81 24.55
CA TYR A 494 2.60 -11.38 24.35
C TYR A 494 1.61 -10.83 23.31
N ASP A 495 1.42 -9.52 23.34
CA ASP A 495 0.62 -8.77 22.36
C ASP A 495 1.54 -7.97 21.44
N ASP A 496 1.41 -8.18 20.14
CA ASP A 496 2.09 -7.42 19.08
C ASP A 496 1.12 -7.22 17.91
N TYR A 497 0.15 -6.33 18.11
CA TYR A 497 -1.00 -6.14 17.21
C TYR A 497 -1.85 -7.42 17.05
N GLY A 498 -1.93 -8.20 18.13
CA GLY A 498 -2.53 -9.52 18.19
C GLY A 498 -1.89 -10.35 19.31
N ASN A 499 -2.68 -11.23 19.91
CA ASN A 499 -2.21 -12.11 20.97
C ASN A 499 -1.51 -13.34 20.37
N TYR A 500 -0.25 -13.55 20.76
CA TYR A 500 0.55 -14.71 20.35
C TYR A 500 0.95 -15.56 21.55
N THR A 501 1.07 -16.87 21.32
CA THR A 501 1.62 -17.83 22.27
C THR A 501 2.88 -18.43 21.67
N TYR A 502 4.03 -18.13 22.26
CA TYR A 502 5.30 -18.79 21.97
C TYR A 502 5.37 -20.10 22.73
N THR A 503 5.66 -21.19 22.02
CA THR A 503 5.92 -22.50 22.62
C THR A 503 7.09 -23.15 21.89
N MET A 504 8.21 -23.36 22.57
CA MET A 504 9.39 -24.02 22.03
C MET A 504 9.76 -25.22 22.90
N THR A 505 9.82 -26.41 22.30
CA THR A 505 10.25 -27.64 22.97
C THR A 505 11.71 -27.96 22.64
N GLN A 506 12.35 -28.77 23.48
CA GLN A 506 13.71 -29.25 23.22
C GLN A 506 13.80 -30.05 21.92
N ASP A 507 12.78 -30.85 21.60
CA ASP A 507 12.74 -31.64 20.36
C ASP A 507 12.72 -30.76 19.11
N MET A 508 11.95 -29.66 19.12
CA MET A 508 11.94 -28.69 18.02
C MET A 508 13.33 -28.09 17.78
N VAL A 509 14.03 -27.72 18.86
CA VAL A 509 15.40 -27.19 18.80
C VAL A 509 16.37 -28.24 18.27
N ASN A 510 16.30 -29.47 18.79
CA ASN A 510 17.15 -30.59 18.39
C ASN A 510 16.96 -30.93 16.90
N GLU A 511 15.72 -30.96 16.42
CA GLU A 511 15.40 -31.21 15.01
C GLU A 511 15.99 -30.12 14.11
N CYS A 512 15.84 -28.84 14.48
CA CYS A 512 16.41 -27.73 13.73
C CYS A 512 17.95 -27.81 13.66
N LYS A 513 18.62 -28.01 14.80
CA LYS A 513 20.08 -28.14 14.86
C LYS A 513 20.58 -29.36 14.09
N ALA A 514 19.89 -30.50 14.17
CA ALA A 514 20.22 -31.69 13.41
C ALA A 514 20.06 -31.46 11.89
N ALA A 515 19.02 -30.74 11.47
CA ALA A 515 18.82 -30.40 10.06
C ALA A 515 19.96 -29.50 9.54
N ILE A 516 20.41 -28.52 10.33
CA ILE A 516 21.55 -27.66 9.95
C ILE A 516 22.85 -28.47 9.95
N SER A 517 23.09 -29.32 10.95
CA SER A 517 24.28 -30.16 11.02
C SER A 517 24.42 -31.08 9.80
N LYS A 518 23.31 -31.64 9.28
CA LYS A 518 23.31 -32.47 8.07
C LYS A 518 23.76 -31.72 6.81
N MET A 519 23.67 -30.39 6.79
CA MET A 519 24.14 -29.57 5.67
C MET A 519 25.67 -29.43 5.62
N SER A 520 26.39 -29.85 6.67
CA SER A 520 27.86 -29.82 6.75
C SER A 520 28.47 -28.45 6.40
N LEU A 521 27.84 -27.38 6.90
CA LEU A 521 28.23 -25.99 6.58
C LEU A 521 29.44 -25.53 7.39
N PRO A 522 30.30 -24.67 6.82
CA PRO A 522 31.39 -24.05 7.58
C PRO A 522 30.86 -23.10 8.66
N LYS A 523 31.65 -22.92 9.72
CA LYS A 523 31.41 -21.87 10.73
C LYS A 523 31.68 -20.47 10.15
N PRO A 524 31.11 -19.41 10.71
CA PRO A 524 31.37 -18.06 10.22
C PRO A 524 32.85 -17.68 10.39
N VAL A 525 33.37 -16.88 9.46
CA VAL A 525 34.79 -16.47 9.45
C VAL A 525 35.14 -15.44 10.53
N VAL A 526 34.14 -14.82 11.13
CA VAL A 526 34.23 -13.88 12.27
C VAL A 526 33.02 -14.08 13.17
N ASP A 527 33.11 -13.61 14.42
CA ASP A 527 31.93 -13.57 15.30
C ASP A 527 30.98 -12.45 14.87
N LEU A 528 29.81 -12.82 14.35
CA LEU A 528 28.79 -11.87 13.87
C LEU A 528 28.30 -10.93 14.99
N SER A 529 28.30 -11.37 16.25
CA SER A 529 27.79 -10.58 17.38
C SER A 529 28.63 -9.33 17.69
N THR A 530 29.84 -9.29 17.14
CA THR A 530 30.80 -8.17 17.26
C THR A 530 30.68 -7.14 16.14
N LEU A 531 29.89 -7.43 15.10
CA LEU A 531 29.75 -6.52 13.95
C LEU A 531 28.80 -5.36 14.28
N GLU A 532 29.22 -4.16 13.89
CA GLU A 532 28.52 -2.87 14.02
C GLU A 532 28.77 -2.04 12.75
N ASP A 533 27.91 -1.06 12.46
CA ASP A 533 27.94 -0.23 11.25
C ASP A 533 28.25 1.26 11.46
#